data_AF-A0A2E7W6B9-F1
#
_entry.id   AF-A0A2E7W6B9-F1
#
_cell.length_a   1.000
_cell.length_b   1.000
_cell.length_c   1.000
_cell.angle_alpha   90.00
_cell.angle_beta   90.00
_cell.angle_gamma   90.00
#
_symmetry.space_group_name_H-M   'P 1'
#
loop_
_entity.id
_entity.type
_entity.pdbx_description
1 polymer ?
#
loop_
_entity_poly.entity_id
_entity_poly.type
_entity_poly.pdbx_seq_one_letter_code
_entity_poly.pdbx_strand_id
1 'polypeptide(L)'
;MYESKSKMIKKETVAQASEVGHYNFVYPLEDKQCTFLSDAIIKCPPWPKQQDLVAVSVMGAFLDGVEYKGDKKYIVWVKESDIERY
;
A
#
# COMPACT_ATOMS: atom_id res chain seq x y z
N MET A 1 15.21 17.68 14.07
CA MET A 1 13.76 17.48 13.82
C MET A 1 13.65 16.72 12.51
N TYR A 2 13.29 15.44 12.54
CA TYR A 2 12.96 14.74 11.30
C TYR A 2 11.54 15.17 10.92
N GLU A 3 11.42 16.12 9.98
CA GLU A 3 10.17 16.29 9.25
C GLU A 3 9.80 14.92 8.68
N SER A 4 8.83 14.26 9.33
CA SER A 4 8.25 13.04 8.79
C SER A 4 7.43 13.46 7.58
N LYS A 5 8.11 13.60 6.44
CA LYS A 5 7.48 13.84 5.15
C LYS A 5 6.39 12.82 4.98
N SER A 6 5.15 13.30 4.99
CA SER A 6 3.99 12.42 4.92
C SER A 6 3.87 12.00 3.47
N LYS A 7 3.83 10.69 3.24
CA LYS A 7 3.66 10.13 1.91
C LYS A 7 2.18 9.99 1.63
N MET A 8 1.74 10.36 0.44
CA MET A 8 0.35 10.31 0.02
C MET A 8 0.21 9.50 -1.27
N ILE A 9 -0.92 8.83 -1.40
CA ILE A 9 -1.38 8.19 -2.63
C ILE A 9 -2.69 8.85 -3.04
N LYS A 10 -2.88 9.08 -4.33
CA LYS A 10 -4.10 9.66 -4.90
C LYS A 10 -5.21 8.63 -4.99
N LYS A 11 -6.46 9.11 -4.97
CA LYS A 11 -7.59 8.30 -5.39
C LYS A 11 -7.34 7.71 -6.80
N GLU A 12 -7.96 6.57 -7.09
CA GLU A 12 -7.88 5.85 -8.36
C GLU A 12 -6.49 5.27 -8.68
N THR A 13 -5.50 5.41 -7.79
CA THR A 13 -4.23 4.69 -7.91
C THR A 13 -4.48 3.19 -7.78
N VAL A 14 -3.91 2.42 -8.70
CA VAL A 14 -3.96 0.96 -8.68
C VAL A 14 -2.83 0.43 -7.82
N ALA A 15 -3.16 -0.51 -6.96
CA ALA A 15 -2.25 -1.20 -6.06
C ALA A 15 -2.41 -2.71 -6.17
N GLN A 16 -1.36 -3.46 -5.88
CA GLN A 16 -1.44 -4.91 -5.77
C GLN A 16 -1.68 -5.29 -4.31
N ALA A 17 -2.69 -6.11 -4.06
CA ALA A 17 -2.94 -6.67 -2.74
C ALA A 17 -1.71 -7.45 -2.29
N SER A 18 -1.43 -7.45 -0.99
CA SER A 18 -0.32 -8.24 -0.45
C SER A 18 -0.79 -9.49 0.30
N GLU A 19 0.05 -10.52 0.28
CA GLU A 19 -0.07 -11.70 1.14
C GLU A 19 1.17 -11.86 2.03
N VAL A 20 0.95 -12.44 3.22
CA VAL A 20 2.05 -12.83 4.12
C VAL A 20 2.52 -14.23 3.74
N GLY A 21 3.70 -14.30 3.14
CA GLY A 21 4.37 -15.54 2.79
C GLY A 21 5.21 -16.12 3.93
N HIS A 22 6.04 -17.10 3.59
CA HIS A 22 6.95 -17.73 4.55
C HIS A 22 7.90 -16.69 5.19
N TYR A 23 8.26 -16.92 6.46
CA TYR A 23 9.14 -16.05 7.25
C TYR A 23 8.62 -14.62 7.50
N ASN A 24 7.30 -14.40 7.48
CA ASN A 24 6.67 -13.07 7.65
C ASN A 24 7.09 -12.04 6.59
N PHE A 25 7.52 -12.51 5.41
CA PHE A 25 7.70 -11.63 4.27
C PHE A 25 6.35 -11.34 3.61
N VAL A 26 6.21 -10.12 3.11
CA VAL A 26 5.01 -9.67 2.43
C VAL A 26 5.31 -9.63 0.94
N TYR A 27 4.40 -10.11 0.10
CA TYR A 27 4.57 -10.18 -1.36
C TYR A 27 3.32 -9.68 -2.07
N PRO A 28 3.44 -9.08 -3.27
CA PRO A 28 2.29 -8.72 -4.09
C PRO A 28 1.62 -9.98 -4.65
N LEU A 29 0.30 -9.97 -4.66
CA LEU A 29 -0.53 -10.94 -5.37
C LEU A 29 -0.77 -10.39 -6.78
N GLU A 30 -0.07 -10.92 -7.78
CA GLU A 30 -0.09 -10.39 -9.16
C GLU A 30 -1.50 -10.33 -9.75
N ASP A 31 -2.35 -11.32 -9.45
CA ASP A 31 -3.75 -11.40 -9.92
C ASP A 31 -4.77 -10.66 -9.05
N LYS A 32 -4.36 -10.04 -7.93
CA LYS A 32 -5.27 -9.29 -7.04
C LYS A 32 -4.87 -7.83 -6.97
N GLN A 33 -5.51 -7.02 -7.80
CA GLN A 33 -5.40 -5.58 -7.76
C GLN A 33 -6.48 -4.97 -6.87
N CYS A 34 -6.17 -3.83 -6.30
CA CYS A 34 -7.09 -3.00 -5.53
C CYS A 34 -6.88 -1.54 -5.94
N THR A 35 -7.93 -0.74 -5.78
CA THR A 35 -7.90 0.67 -6.20
C THR A 35 -8.14 1.56 -4.99
N PHE A 36 -7.40 2.65 -4.88
CA PHE A 36 -7.63 3.62 -3.82
C PHE A 36 -8.95 4.40 -4.06
N LEU A 37 -9.89 4.34 -3.13
CA LEU A 37 -11.17 5.04 -3.20
C LEU A 37 -11.05 6.54 -2.88
N SER A 38 -10.02 6.93 -2.14
CA SER A 38 -9.73 8.32 -1.79
C SER A 38 -8.24 8.55 -1.66
N ASP A 39 -7.84 9.82 -1.63
CA ASP A 39 -6.50 10.21 -1.24
C ASP A 39 -6.19 9.64 0.16
N ALA A 40 -5.03 9.00 0.30
CA ALA A 40 -4.67 8.28 1.52
C ALA A 40 -3.25 8.64 1.97
N ILE A 41 -3.12 9.02 3.24
CA ILE A 41 -1.82 9.16 3.88
C ILE A 41 -1.31 7.75 4.19
N ILE A 42 -0.15 7.42 3.65
CA ILE A 42 0.45 6.10 3.78
C ILE A 42 1.68 6.13 4.66
N LYS A 43 1.97 4.98 5.26
CA LYS A 43 3.28 4.68 5.81
C LYS A 43 3.96 3.70 4.87
N CYS A 44 5.23 3.94 4.55
CA CYS A 44 6.11 2.98 3.89
C CYS A 44 7.01 2.36 4.97
N PRO A 45 6.70 1.16 5.47
CA PRO A 45 7.59 0.48 6.40
C PRO A 45 8.89 0.11 5.67
N PRO A 46 9.97 -0.19 6.41
CA PRO A 46 11.27 -0.50 5.84
C PRO A 46 11.30 -1.92 5.25
N TRP A 47 10.37 -2.23 4.35
CA TRP A 47 10.35 -3.47 3.59
C TRP A 47 11.21 -3.33 2.32
N PRO A 48 11.79 -4.44 1.84
CA PRO A 48 12.55 -4.43 0.60
C PRO A 48 11.64 -3.96 -0.55
N LYS A 49 12.14 -3.00 -1.32
CA LYS A 49 11.48 -2.60 -2.57
C LYS A 49 11.53 -3.77 -3.55
N GLN A 50 10.44 -4.01 -4.25
CA GLN A 50 10.41 -4.97 -5.35
C GLN A 50 10.37 -4.22 -6.67
N GLN A 51 11.51 -4.11 -7.36
CA GLN A 51 11.63 -3.32 -8.59
C GLN A 51 11.11 -1.89 -8.36
N ASP A 52 10.02 -1.51 -9.04
CA ASP A 52 9.35 -0.21 -8.93
C ASP A 52 8.23 -0.17 -7.88
N LEU A 53 7.98 -1.27 -7.18
CA LEU A 53 6.91 -1.40 -6.19
C LEU A 53 7.42 -1.18 -4.77
N VAL A 54 6.63 -0.41 -4.02
CA VAL A 54 6.84 -0.10 -2.61
C VAL A 54 5.66 -0.62 -1.81
N ALA A 55 5.95 -1.41 -0.77
CA ALA A 55 4.95 -1.85 0.18
C ALA A 55 4.52 -0.69 1.08
N VAL A 56 3.22 -0.47 1.16
CA VAL A 56 2.60 0.62 1.93
C VAL A 56 1.50 0.06 2.81
N SER A 57 1.39 0.62 4.02
CA SER A 57 0.31 0.27 4.94
C SER A 57 -0.82 1.28 4.82
N VAL A 58 -2.01 0.79 4.55
CA VAL A 58 -3.25 1.56 4.35
C VAL A 58 -4.41 0.90 5.11
N MET A 59 -5.44 1.67 5.50
CA MET A 59 -6.66 1.08 6.03
C MET A 59 -7.51 0.46 4.91
N GLY A 60 -8.07 -0.72 5.17
CA GLY A 60 -8.89 -1.41 4.16
C GLY A 60 -10.08 -0.59 3.64
N ALA A 61 -10.59 0.35 4.45
CA ALA A 61 -11.68 1.25 4.07
C ALA A 61 -11.33 2.18 2.88
N PHE A 62 -10.04 2.40 2.59
CA PHE A 62 -9.59 3.20 1.46
C PHE A 62 -9.39 2.40 0.17
N LEU A 63 -9.61 1.09 0.19
CA LEU A 63 -9.34 0.20 -0.93
C LEU A 63 -10.62 -0.43 -1.46
N ASP A 64 -10.76 -0.41 -2.78
CA ASP A 64 -11.75 -1.17 -3.54
C ASP A 64 -11.13 -2.50 -4.01
N GLY A 65 -11.89 -3.60 -3.95
CA GLY A 65 -11.43 -4.92 -4.41
C GLY A 65 -10.74 -5.80 -3.36
N VAL A 66 -10.64 -5.34 -2.10
CA VAL A 66 -10.15 -6.17 -0.98
C VAL A 66 -11.34 -6.58 -0.11
N GLU A 67 -11.48 -7.87 0.21
CA GLU A 67 -12.49 -8.34 1.17
C GLU A 67 -12.24 -7.69 2.54
N TYR A 68 -13.09 -6.71 2.87
CA TYR A 68 -13.03 -5.98 4.12
C TYR A 68 -13.39 -6.90 5.30
N LYS A 69 -12.42 -7.16 6.17
CA LYS A 69 -12.62 -7.89 7.44
C LYS A 69 -12.34 -6.98 8.64
N GLY A 70 -12.98 -5.81 8.67
CA GLY A 70 -12.92 -4.82 9.76
C GLY A 70 -11.79 -3.80 9.65
N ASP A 71 -11.52 -3.07 10.74
CA ASP A 71 -10.50 -1.98 10.85
C ASP A 71 -9.03 -2.43 10.77
N LYS A 72 -8.75 -3.47 9.99
CA LYS A 72 -7.38 -3.95 9.80
C LYS A 72 -6.65 -3.04 8.82
N LYS A 73 -5.38 -2.76 9.15
CA LYS A 73 -4.43 -2.20 8.19
C LYS A 73 -4.03 -3.30 7.22
N TYR A 74 -4.14 -3.00 5.95
CA TYR A 74 -3.68 -3.86 4.87
C TYR A 74 -2.33 -3.34 4.39
N ILE A 75 -1.52 -4.28 3.91
CA ILE A 75 -0.32 -3.94 3.15
C ILE A 75 -0.69 -4.13 1.70
N VAL A 76 -0.33 -3.15 0.89
CA VAL A 76 -0.49 -3.18 -0.56
C VAL A 76 0.80 -2.69 -1.21
N TRP A 77 1.02 -3.08 -2.44
CA TRP A 77 2.17 -2.66 -3.24
C TRP A 77 1.73 -1.62 -4.26
N VAL A 78 2.43 -0.51 -4.30
CA VAL A 78 2.16 0.59 -5.22
C VAL A 78 3.43 1.00 -5.93
N LYS A 79 3.31 1.53 -7.15
CA LYS A 79 4.49 2.01 -7.85
C LYS A 79 5.06 3.22 -7.12
N GLU A 80 6.38 3.30 -7.00
CA GLU A 80 7.04 4.44 -6.35
C GLU A 80 6.71 5.77 -7.04
N SER A 81 6.45 5.74 -8.36
CA SER A 81 6.01 6.90 -9.14
C SER A 81 4.68 7.47 -8.69
N ASP A 82 3.80 6.65 -8.10
CA ASP A 82 2.47 7.05 -7.66
C ASP A 82 2.45 7.60 -6.22
N ILE A 83 3.62 7.61 -5.55
CA ILE A 83 3.77 8.11 -4.19
C ILE A 83 4.23 9.57 -4.20
N GLU A 84 3.33 10.47 -3.81
CA GLU A 84 3.67 11.88 -3.59
C GLU A 84 4.33 12.08 -2.21
N ARG A 85 5.40 12.88 -2.17
CA ARG A 85 6.13 13.22 -0.94
C ARG A 85 5.86 14.68 -0.58
N TYR A 86 5.12 14.92 0.50
CA TYR A 86 4.91 16.24 1.10
C TYR A 86 5.90 16.46 2.24
#